data_AF-A0A919JUI5-F1
#
_entry.id   AF-A0A919JUI5-F1
#
_cell.length_a   1.000
_cell.length_b   1.000
_cell.length_c   1.000
_cell.angle_alpha   90.00
_cell.angle_beta   90.00
_cell.angle_gamma   90.00
#
_symmetry.space_group_name_H-M   'P 1'
#
loop_
_entity.id
_entity.type
_entity.pdbx_description
1 polymer ?
#
loop_
_entity_poly.entity_id
_entity_poly.type
_entity_poly.pdbx_seq_one_letter_code
_entity_poly.pdbx_strand_id
1 'polypeptide(L)'
;MSKLKRLVKLFSVRQVAGLLATAAIGAGVAVASLAGQAAVATCLLALLLLALPTGVMYLSRRVGGVNRNTQAAVRDLRVLVEQLQRRVIASVEKERLAAGDRHRELTEALARTERLTGRGAELLLREQSQEIEALFQLFQQVTPRASMPAGGTLNPTDLLGLLNIAASRRPRVTVALGSGPATIWLGYALEAVGGRLVAVDHDALRAETTRGMLREHGLTAAEVRHAPVAELSVEGRTVDWYDVDALDGLSDIDLLVVDGTAAPGREAVAPALHVLGRRLAAGAAVVVDEAPARSAPRQGGGFGLTEQRRLAGRWITLASPQAPVSA
;
A
#
# COMPACT_ATOMS: atom_id res chain seq x y z
N MET A 1 56.62 -68.83 24.55
CA MET A 1 57.12 -67.76 25.44
C MET A 1 56.39 -66.39 25.32
N SER A 2 55.42 -66.18 24.42
CA SER A 2 54.80 -64.84 24.21
C SER A 2 53.57 -64.51 25.07
N LYS A 3 52.83 -65.51 25.58
CA LYS A 3 51.63 -65.29 26.41
C LYS A 3 51.96 -64.86 27.86
N LEU A 4 53.10 -65.29 28.39
CA LEU A 4 53.53 -64.94 29.76
C LEU A 4 53.88 -63.45 29.91
N LYS A 5 54.48 -62.82 28.88
CA LYS A 5 54.88 -61.41 28.93
C LYS A 5 53.70 -60.42 28.88
N ARG A 6 52.54 -60.80 28.34
CA ARG A 6 51.34 -59.92 28.31
C ARG A 6 50.60 -59.89 29.64
N LEU A 7 50.60 -61.00 30.39
CA LEU A 7 49.97 -61.05 31.73
C LEU A 7 50.73 -60.21 32.76
N VAL A 8 52.06 -60.08 32.64
CA VAL A 8 52.88 -59.27 33.56
C VAL A 8 52.61 -57.75 33.42
N LYS A 9 52.08 -57.27 32.29
CA LYS A 9 51.77 -55.84 32.09
C LYS A 9 50.56 -55.33 32.89
N LEU A 10 49.73 -56.22 33.45
CA LEU A 10 48.56 -55.84 34.25
C LEU A 10 48.82 -55.77 35.76
N PHE A 11 49.97 -56.24 36.22
CA PHE A 11 50.29 -56.27 37.65
C PHE A 11 51.42 -55.30 37.95
N SER A 12 51.27 -54.48 39.00
CA SER A 12 52.33 -53.57 39.42
C SER A 12 53.54 -54.39 39.90
N VAL A 13 54.74 -53.82 39.80
CA VAL A 13 56.00 -54.47 40.21
C VAL A 13 55.89 -55.03 41.65
N ARG A 14 55.15 -54.35 42.53
CA ARG A 14 54.88 -54.78 43.91
C ARG A 14 53.97 -56.01 44.01
N GLN A 15 53.00 -56.16 43.12
CA GLN A 15 52.09 -57.32 43.08
C GLN A 15 52.80 -58.57 42.54
N VAL A 16 53.64 -58.40 41.52
CA VAL A 16 54.47 -59.49 41.00
C VAL A 16 55.46 -59.96 42.07
N ALA A 17 56.08 -59.03 42.81
CA ALA A 17 56.94 -59.38 43.94
C ALA A 17 56.20 -60.14 45.06
N GLY A 18 54.98 -59.73 45.41
CA GLY A 18 54.17 -60.42 46.43
C GLY A 18 53.72 -61.83 46.02
N LEU A 19 53.36 -62.03 44.75
CA LEU A 19 53.03 -63.35 44.19
C LEU A 19 54.25 -64.28 44.17
N LEU A 20 55.43 -63.76 43.82
CA LEU A 20 56.67 -64.53 43.87
C LEU A 20 57.07 -64.90 45.29
N ALA A 21 56.91 -63.98 46.27
CA ALA A 21 57.19 -64.25 47.67
C ALA A 21 56.27 -65.34 48.25
N THR A 22 54.97 -65.31 47.95
CA THR A 22 54.02 -66.34 48.39
C THR A 22 54.29 -67.70 47.71
N ALA A 23 54.65 -67.72 46.43
CA ALA A 23 55.06 -68.94 45.75
C ALA A 23 56.37 -69.54 46.34
N ALA A 24 57.34 -68.69 46.69
CA ALA A 24 58.58 -69.12 47.33
C ALA A 24 58.34 -69.72 48.73
N ILE A 25 57.45 -69.12 49.53
CA ILE A 25 57.04 -69.67 50.83
C ILE A 25 56.37 -71.04 50.64
N GLY A 26 55.48 -71.19 49.65
CA GLY A 26 54.85 -72.47 49.33
C GLY A 26 55.85 -73.56 48.91
N ALA A 27 56.84 -73.21 48.08
CA ALA A 27 57.92 -74.13 47.73
C ALA A 27 58.76 -74.53 48.95
N GLY A 28 59.02 -73.58 49.86
CA GLY A 28 59.71 -73.84 51.13
C GLY A 28 58.96 -74.84 52.03
N VAL A 29 57.63 -74.76 52.10
CA VAL A 29 56.79 -75.74 52.83
C VAL A 29 56.99 -77.15 52.26
N ALA A 30 56.95 -77.29 50.93
CA ALA A 30 57.08 -78.59 50.26
C ALA A 30 58.46 -79.24 50.52
N VAL A 31 59.54 -78.45 50.45
CA VAL A 31 60.91 -78.93 50.70
C VAL A 31 61.12 -79.31 52.16
N ALA A 32 60.64 -78.50 53.11
CA ALA A 32 60.75 -78.79 54.54
C ALA A 32 59.95 -80.05 54.95
N SER A 33 58.81 -80.29 54.30
CA SER A 33 58.00 -81.49 54.50
C SER A 33 58.72 -82.76 54.02
N LEU A 34 59.42 -82.69 52.89
CA LEU A 34 60.20 -83.82 52.34
C LEU A 34 61.44 -84.14 53.18
N ALA A 35 62.04 -83.14 53.83
CA ALA A 35 63.22 -83.30 54.69
C ALA A 35 62.89 -83.79 56.12
N GLY A 36 61.63 -84.10 56.43
CA GLY A 36 61.19 -84.61 57.73
C GLY A 36 61.14 -83.57 58.87
N GLN A 37 61.31 -82.28 58.58
CA GLN A 37 61.28 -81.20 59.58
C GLN A 37 59.88 -80.61 59.73
N ALA A 38 58.99 -81.32 60.43
CA ALA A 38 57.58 -80.96 60.56
C ALA A 38 57.34 -79.56 61.17
N ALA A 39 58.18 -79.12 62.12
CA ALA A 39 58.01 -77.82 62.79
C ALA A 39 58.23 -76.61 61.86
N VAL A 40 59.14 -76.72 60.89
CA VAL A 40 59.40 -75.63 59.93
C VAL A 40 58.29 -75.56 58.89
N ALA A 41 57.79 -76.72 58.46
CA ALA A 41 56.69 -76.80 57.50
C ALA A 41 55.40 -76.17 58.04
N THR A 42 55.05 -76.39 59.31
CA THR A 42 53.83 -75.82 59.92
C THR A 42 53.91 -74.31 60.10
N CYS A 43 55.06 -73.76 60.50
CA CYS A 43 55.27 -72.31 60.59
C CYS A 43 55.16 -71.61 59.22
N LEU A 44 55.75 -72.20 58.17
CA LEU A 44 55.65 -71.66 56.81
C LEU A 44 54.22 -71.75 56.26
N LEU A 45 53.49 -72.83 56.57
CA LEU A 45 52.08 -72.97 56.21
C LEU A 45 51.20 -71.93 56.91
N ALA A 46 51.44 -71.65 58.19
CA ALA A 46 50.73 -70.63 58.94
C ALA A 46 50.95 -69.22 58.35
N LEU A 47 52.19 -68.89 57.97
CA LEU A 47 52.51 -67.63 57.28
C LEU A 47 51.81 -67.52 55.92
N LEU A 48 51.77 -68.60 55.15
CA LEU A 48 51.07 -68.65 53.87
C LEU A 48 49.56 -68.39 54.04
N LEU A 49 48.95 -69.03 55.04
CA LEU A 49 47.53 -68.91 55.34
C LEU A 49 47.13 -67.51 55.80
N LEU A 50 48.03 -66.73 56.39
CA LEU A 50 47.79 -65.32 56.74
C LEU A 50 48.02 -64.37 55.56
N ALA A 51 49.03 -64.64 54.73
CA ALA A 51 49.40 -63.77 53.61
C ALA A 51 48.33 -63.76 52.50
N LEU A 52 47.75 -64.93 52.18
CA LEU A 52 46.73 -65.08 51.13
C LEU A 52 45.47 -64.19 51.35
N PRO A 53 44.74 -64.28 52.48
CA PRO A 53 43.53 -63.48 52.69
C PRO A 53 43.83 -61.99 52.79
N THR A 54 44.98 -61.61 53.34
CA THR A 54 45.41 -60.21 53.44
C THR A 54 45.65 -59.59 52.06
N GLY A 55 46.28 -60.36 51.16
CA GLY A 55 46.45 -59.97 49.75
C GLY A 55 45.11 -59.84 49.00
N VAL A 56 44.20 -60.80 49.20
CA VAL A 56 42.86 -60.76 48.58
C VAL A 56 42.05 -59.56 49.09
N MET A 57 42.09 -59.26 50.39
CA MET A 57 41.36 -58.13 50.98
C MET A 57 41.90 -56.78 50.52
N TYR A 58 43.22 -56.66 50.32
CA TYR A 58 43.82 -55.46 49.74
C TYR A 58 43.35 -55.25 48.28
N LEU A 59 43.32 -56.33 47.49
CA LEU A 59 42.87 -56.28 46.10
C LEU A 59 41.37 -55.97 46.00
N SER A 60 40.53 -56.59 46.83
CA SER A 60 39.08 -56.35 46.84
C SER A 60 38.73 -54.91 47.23
N ARG A 61 39.44 -54.33 48.21
CA ARG A 61 39.28 -52.91 48.60
C ARG A 61 39.65 -51.96 47.46
N ARG A 62 40.71 -52.26 46.70
CA ARG A 62 41.14 -51.42 45.57
C ARG A 62 40.18 -51.49 44.39
N VAL A 63 39.68 -52.67 44.06
CA VAL A 63 38.66 -52.87 43.01
C VAL A 63 37.36 -52.17 43.39
N GLY A 64 36.96 -52.23 44.66
CA GLY A 64 35.81 -51.49 45.18
C GLY A 64 35.94 -49.97 45.06
N GLY A 65 37.15 -49.43 45.23
CA GLY A 65 37.42 -48.00 45.04
C GLY A 65 37.32 -47.54 43.58
N VAL A 66 37.86 -48.32 42.65
CA VAL A 66 37.80 -48.01 41.20
C VAL A 66 36.36 -48.03 40.69
N ASN A 67 35.56 -49.01 41.13
CA ASN A 67 34.18 -49.15 40.66
C ASN A 67 33.24 -48.04 41.15
N ARG A 68 33.55 -47.42 42.30
CA ARG A 68 32.81 -46.25 42.80
C ARG A 68 33.11 -44.99 41.98
N ASN A 69 34.37 -44.80 41.58
CA ASN A 69 34.77 -43.65 40.78
C ASN A 69 34.20 -43.70 39.37
N THR A 70 34.14 -44.89 38.74
CA THR A 70 33.49 -45.05 37.44
C THR A 70 31.98 -44.82 37.52
N GLN A 71 31.30 -45.27 38.57
CA GLN A 71 29.88 -44.99 38.75
C GLN A 71 29.56 -43.52 39.02
N ALA A 72 30.44 -42.80 39.72
CA ALA A 72 30.30 -41.35 39.91
C ALA A 72 30.43 -40.61 38.58
N ALA A 73 31.46 -40.92 37.78
CA ALA A 73 31.66 -40.32 36.46
C ALA A 73 30.49 -40.58 35.48
N VAL A 74 29.89 -41.78 35.54
CA VAL A 74 28.71 -42.11 34.71
C VAL A 74 27.47 -41.32 35.15
N ARG A 75 27.30 -41.07 36.46
CA ARG A 75 26.17 -40.26 36.96
C ARG A 75 26.30 -38.79 36.55
N ASP A 76 27.49 -38.21 36.67
CA ASP A 76 27.73 -36.80 36.31
C ASP A 76 27.54 -36.56 34.81
N LEU A 77 27.96 -37.51 33.96
CA LEU A 77 27.73 -37.43 32.52
C LEU A 77 26.23 -37.45 32.19
N ARG A 78 25.44 -38.27 32.89
CA ARG A 78 23.98 -38.34 32.67
C ARG A 78 23.30 -37.02 33.05
N VAL A 79 23.69 -36.40 34.17
CA VAL A 79 23.16 -35.10 34.60
C VAL A 79 23.51 -33.99 33.61
N LEU A 80 24.75 -33.96 33.11
CA LEU A 80 25.17 -32.98 32.10
C LEU A 80 24.42 -33.14 30.77
N VAL A 81 24.18 -34.38 30.33
CA VAL A 81 23.40 -34.66 29.11
C VAL A 81 21.96 -34.18 29.26
N GLU A 82 21.32 -34.44 30.41
CA GLU A 82 19.95 -33.96 30.66
C GLU A 82 19.88 -32.43 30.71
N GLN A 83 20.87 -31.76 31.30
CA GLN A 83 20.94 -30.30 31.33
C GLN A 83 21.16 -29.69 29.94
N LEU A 84 22.02 -30.30 29.12
CA LEU A 84 22.25 -29.86 27.75
C LEU A 84 21.01 -30.08 26.87
N GLN A 85 20.34 -31.23 26.97
CA GLN A 85 19.11 -31.49 26.23
C GLN A 85 18.02 -30.47 26.55
N ARG A 86 17.78 -30.16 27.84
CA ARG A 86 16.77 -29.15 28.22
C ARG A 86 17.11 -27.75 27.68
N ARG A 87 18.39 -27.36 27.71
CA ARG A 87 18.83 -26.04 27.23
C ARG A 87 18.76 -25.91 25.71
N VAL A 88 19.09 -26.99 24.99
CA VAL A 88 18.97 -27.05 23.53
C VAL A 88 17.51 -27.04 23.10
N ILE A 89 16.64 -27.82 23.75
CA ILE A 89 15.20 -27.82 23.43
C ILE A 89 14.59 -26.43 23.69
N ALA A 90 14.89 -25.81 24.84
CA ALA A 90 14.38 -24.48 25.16
C ALA A 90 14.91 -23.37 24.23
N SER A 91 16.15 -23.48 23.76
CA SER A 91 16.71 -22.51 22.79
C SER A 91 16.12 -22.68 21.40
N VAL A 92 15.98 -23.92 20.91
CA VAL A 92 15.38 -24.23 19.60
C VAL A 92 13.90 -23.84 19.55
N GLU A 93 13.15 -24.08 20.63
CA GLU A 93 11.72 -23.75 20.69
C GLU A 93 11.49 -22.23 20.71
N LYS A 94 12.32 -21.49 21.45
CA LYS A 94 12.29 -20.02 21.50
C LYS A 94 12.66 -19.39 20.15
N GLU A 95 13.61 -19.98 19.44
CA GLU A 95 14.03 -19.52 18.11
C GLU A 95 12.97 -19.80 17.03
N ARG A 96 12.28 -20.95 17.10
CA ARG A 96 11.16 -21.28 16.21
C ARG A 96 9.94 -20.39 16.41
N LEU A 97 9.57 -20.08 17.65
CA LEU A 97 8.45 -19.17 17.95
C LEU A 97 8.74 -17.75 17.45
N ALA A 98 9.94 -17.23 17.72
CA ALA A 98 10.35 -15.91 17.24
C ALA A 98 10.49 -15.81 15.71
N ALA A 99 10.77 -16.92 15.02
CA ALA A 99 10.75 -16.98 13.56
C ALA A 99 9.32 -16.99 13.01
N GLY A 100 8.40 -17.71 13.67
CA GLY A 100 6.98 -17.76 13.31
C GLY A 100 6.28 -16.41 13.46
N ASP A 101 6.52 -15.70 14.57
CA ASP A 101 5.91 -14.40 14.83
C ASP A 101 6.37 -13.35 13.82
N ARG A 102 7.67 -13.28 13.52
CA ARG A 102 8.22 -12.38 12.49
C ARG A 102 7.69 -12.69 11.10
N HIS A 103 7.54 -13.97 10.76
CA HIS A 103 6.96 -14.37 9.49
C HIS A 103 5.51 -13.91 9.38
N ARG A 104 4.73 -14.09 10.47
CA ARG A 104 3.33 -13.68 10.55
C ARG A 104 3.17 -12.17 10.41
N GLU A 105 3.95 -11.40 11.17
CA GLU A 105 3.96 -9.93 11.10
C GLU A 105 4.31 -9.42 9.70
N LEU A 106 5.28 -10.05 9.04
CA LEU A 106 5.71 -9.68 7.69
C LEU A 106 4.64 -10.03 6.64
N THR A 107 3.97 -11.18 6.75
CA THR A 107 2.81 -11.50 5.90
C THR A 107 1.62 -10.58 6.12
N GLU A 108 1.35 -10.17 7.36
CA GLU A 108 0.26 -9.23 7.66
C GLU A 108 0.57 -7.83 7.13
N ALA A 109 1.83 -7.40 7.21
CA ALA A 109 2.30 -6.15 6.61
C ALA A 109 2.19 -6.18 5.07
N LEU A 110 2.62 -7.28 4.43
CA LEU A 110 2.50 -7.47 2.97
C LEU A 110 1.04 -7.52 2.50
N ALA A 111 0.17 -8.23 3.21
CA ALA A 111 -1.26 -8.27 2.88
C ALA A 111 -1.94 -6.89 3.04
N ARG A 112 -1.46 -6.07 3.97
CA ARG A 112 -1.97 -4.70 4.17
C ARG A 112 -1.53 -3.78 3.04
N THR A 113 -0.27 -3.86 2.62
CA THR A 113 0.23 -3.05 1.49
C THR A 113 -0.42 -3.47 0.17
N GLU A 114 -0.58 -4.78 -0.09
CA GLU A 114 -1.23 -5.30 -1.29
C GLU A 114 -2.70 -4.88 -1.41
N ARG A 115 -3.46 -4.83 -0.30
CA ARG A 115 -4.85 -4.34 -0.31
C ARG A 115 -4.94 -2.84 -0.62
N LEU A 116 -3.96 -2.05 -0.16
CA LEU A 116 -3.93 -0.61 -0.41
C LEU A 116 -3.53 -0.32 -1.87
N THR A 117 -2.52 -1.01 -2.40
CA THR A 117 -2.12 -0.86 -3.80
C THR A 117 -3.16 -1.45 -4.76
N GLY A 118 -3.75 -2.60 -4.44
CA GLY A 118 -4.79 -3.25 -5.23
C GLY A 118 -6.07 -2.42 -5.33
N ARG A 119 -6.53 -1.83 -4.22
CA ARG A 119 -7.67 -0.89 -4.27
C ARG A 119 -7.35 0.37 -5.07
N GLY A 120 -6.14 0.92 -4.92
CA GLY A 120 -5.71 2.07 -5.71
C GLY A 120 -5.71 1.77 -7.21
N ALA A 121 -5.15 0.63 -7.62
CA ALA A 121 -5.15 0.17 -9.00
C ALA A 121 -6.56 -0.10 -9.54
N GLU A 122 -7.44 -0.72 -8.75
CA GLU A 122 -8.83 -0.95 -9.13
C GLU A 122 -9.62 0.36 -9.30
N LEU A 123 -9.41 1.35 -8.43
CA LEU A 123 -10.02 2.67 -8.55
C LEU A 123 -9.53 3.40 -9.81
N LEU A 124 -8.23 3.34 -10.10
CA LEU A 124 -7.66 3.92 -11.32
C LEU A 124 -8.20 3.24 -12.58
N LEU A 125 -8.31 1.91 -12.59
CA LEU A 125 -8.88 1.15 -13.71
C LEU A 125 -10.36 1.49 -13.92
N ARG A 126 -11.12 1.68 -12.83
CA ARG A 126 -12.52 2.12 -12.90
C ARG A 126 -12.64 3.53 -13.46
N GLU A 127 -11.82 4.47 -12.99
CA GLU A 127 -11.80 5.85 -13.49
C GLU A 127 -11.44 5.88 -14.98
N GLN A 128 -10.39 5.16 -15.39
CA GLN A 128 -10.03 5.03 -16.81
C GLN A 128 -11.14 4.40 -17.65
N SER A 129 -11.82 3.36 -17.12
CA SER A 129 -12.93 2.72 -17.82
C SER A 129 -14.10 3.69 -18.01
N GLN A 130 -14.40 4.51 -17.00
CA GLN A 130 -15.43 5.54 -17.07
C GLN A 130 -15.09 6.61 -18.11
N GLU A 131 -13.84 7.09 -18.16
CA GLU A 131 -13.43 8.08 -19.16
C GLU A 131 -13.46 7.53 -20.59
N ILE A 132 -13.12 6.25 -20.79
CA ILE A 132 -13.25 5.58 -22.09
C ILE A 132 -14.71 5.44 -22.49
N GLU A 133 -15.59 5.04 -21.56
CA GLU A 133 -17.02 4.94 -21.80
C GLU A 133 -17.62 6.31 -22.15
N ALA A 134 -17.25 7.35 -21.41
CA ALA A 134 -17.70 8.71 -21.67
C ALA A 134 -17.23 9.21 -23.05
N LEU A 135 -15.98 8.94 -23.41
CA LEU A 135 -15.44 9.27 -24.74
C LEU A 135 -16.20 8.53 -25.86
N PHE A 136 -16.51 7.26 -25.66
CA PHE A 136 -17.31 6.49 -26.61
C PHE A 136 -18.71 7.12 -26.79
N GLN A 137 -19.38 7.50 -25.70
CA GLN A 137 -20.68 8.19 -25.77
C GLN A 137 -20.59 9.54 -26.46
N LEU A 138 -19.52 10.31 -26.23
CA LEU A 138 -19.28 11.59 -26.92
C LEU A 138 -19.22 11.41 -28.44
N PHE A 139 -18.46 10.42 -28.92
CA PHE A 139 -18.36 10.13 -30.36
C PHE A 139 -19.63 9.51 -30.95
N GLN A 140 -20.56 9.01 -30.14
CA GLN A 140 -21.90 8.62 -30.62
C GLN A 140 -22.82 9.83 -30.82
N GLN A 141 -22.63 10.91 -30.06
CA GLN A 141 -23.45 12.12 -30.15
C GLN A 141 -22.96 13.11 -31.22
N VAL A 142 -21.65 13.09 -31.51
CA VAL A 142 -21.01 14.03 -32.43
C VAL A 142 -20.38 13.27 -33.60
N THR A 143 -20.72 13.69 -34.82
CA THR A 143 -20.01 13.26 -36.04
C THR A 143 -19.01 14.35 -36.45
N PRO A 144 -17.72 14.20 -36.10
CA PRO A 144 -16.75 15.25 -36.33
C PRO A 144 -16.40 15.38 -37.81
N ARG A 145 -16.28 16.63 -38.28
CA ARG A 145 -15.93 16.98 -39.66
C ARG A 145 -14.41 17.10 -39.88
N ALA A 146 -13.64 17.16 -38.80
CA ALA A 146 -12.18 17.17 -38.76
C ALA A 146 -11.69 16.37 -37.54
N SER A 147 -10.39 16.16 -37.40
CA SER A 147 -9.82 15.48 -36.23
C SER A 147 -10.18 16.22 -34.95
N MET A 148 -10.82 15.54 -33.99
CA MET A 148 -11.19 16.17 -32.73
C MET A 148 -9.94 16.62 -31.96
N PRO A 149 -9.95 17.83 -31.38
CA PRO A 149 -8.80 18.34 -30.65
C PRO A 149 -8.52 17.46 -29.42
N ALA A 150 -7.26 17.04 -29.29
CA ALA A 150 -6.78 16.33 -28.13
C ALA A 150 -6.37 17.31 -27.02
N GLY A 151 -6.54 16.89 -25.77
CA GLY A 151 -6.23 17.72 -24.61
C GLY A 151 -7.30 18.77 -24.33
N GLY A 152 -7.16 19.44 -23.20
CA GLY A 152 -8.17 20.36 -22.66
C GLY A 152 -8.19 20.27 -21.13
N THR A 153 -8.88 21.22 -20.49
CA THR A 153 -9.04 21.27 -19.03
C THR A 153 -10.17 20.37 -18.51
N LEU A 154 -10.97 19.79 -19.42
CA LEU A 154 -12.10 18.91 -19.11
C LEU A 154 -11.75 17.46 -19.47
N ASN A 155 -12.07 16.54 -18.58
CA ASN A 155 -12.06 15.11 -18.90
C ASN A 155 -13.31 14.75 -19.74
N PRO A 156 -13.30 13.58 -20.43
CA PRO A 156 -14.46 13.09 -21.17
C PRO A 156 -15.77 13.06 -20.37
N THR A 157 -15.76 12.65 -19.10
CA THR A 157 -16.97 12.61 -18.27
C THR A 157 -17.60 14.00 -18.07
N ASP A 158 -16.78 15.00 -17.77
CA ASP A 158 -17.21 16.39 -17.60
C ASP A 158 -17.82 16.93 -18.90
N LEU A 159 -17.14 16.66 -20.02
CA LEU A 159 -17.58 17.10 -21.33
C LEU A 159 -18.92 16.46 -21.72
N LEU A 160 -19.09 15.16 -21.45
CA LEU A 160 -20.33 14.44 -21.69
C LEU A 160 -21.48 15.03 -20.86
N GLY A 161 -21.23 15.37 -19.59
CA GLY A 161 -22.20 16.06 -18.74
C GLY A 161 -22.67 17.38 -19.36
N LEU A 162 -21.73 18.19 -19.88
CA LEU A 162 -22.03 19.46 -20.53
C LEU A 162 -22.84 19.29 -21.82
N LEU A 163 -22.47 18.33 -22.68
CA LEU A 163 -23.18 18.05 -23.92
C LEU A 163 -24.60 17.55 -23.66
N ASN A 164 -24.80 16.71 -22.64
CA ASN A 164 -26.11 16.24 -22.23
C ASN A 164 -27.05 17.39 -21.78
N ILE A 165 -26.51 18.43 -21.14
CA ILE A 165 -27.30 19.64 -20.86
C ILE A 165 -27.69 20.36 -22.14
N ALA A 166 -26.73 20.61 -23.02
CA ALA A 166 -26.99 21.32 -24.27
C ALA A 166 -28.05 20.58 -25.09
N ALA A 167 -27.94 19.26 -25.19
CA ALA A 167 -28.89 18.41 -25.92
C ALA A 167 -30.29 18.39 -25.27
N SER A 168 -30.38 18.32 -23.94
CA SER A 168 -31.67 18.25 -23.23
C SER A 168 -32.39 19.60 -23.14
N ARG A 169 -31.66 20.69 -22.93
CA ARG A 169 -32.24 22.04 -22.82
C ARG A 169 -32.46 22.72 -24.18
N ARG A 170 -31.69 22.32 -25.20
CA ARG A 170 -31.71 22.92 -26.55
C ARG A 170 -31.65 24.46 -26.51
N PRO A 171 -30.64 25.05 -25.84
CA PRO A 171 -30.54 26.49 -25.69
C PRO A 171 -30.35 27.18 -27.05
N ARG A 172 -31.03 28.30 -27.28
CA ARG A 172 -30.87 29.11 -28.49
C ARG A 172 -29.57 29.89 -28.43
N VAL A 173 -29.23 30.46 -27.27
CA VAL A 173 -27.98 31.18 -27.03
C VAL A 173 -27.23 30.58 -25.86
N THR A 174 -26.02 30.09 -26.12
CA THR A 174 -25.08 29.63 -25.10
C THR A 174 -23.87 30.54 -25.05
N VAL A 175 -23.49 30.97 -23.85
CA VAL A 175 -22.23 31.69 -23.60
C VAL A 175 -21.34 30.82 -22.73
N ALA A 176 -20.09 30.63 -23.15
CA ALA A 176 -19.06 29.96 -22.37
C ALA A 176 -17.96 30.95 -22.01
N LEU A 177 -17.68 31.10 -20.72
CA LEU A 177 -16.48 31.77 -20.24
C LEU A 177 -15.37 30.74 -20.28
N GLY A 178 -14.34 30.99 -21.08
CA GLY A 178 -13.29 30.07 -21.49
C GLY A 178 -13.49 29.50 -22.91
N SER A 179 -12.38 29.32 -23.63
CA SER A 179 -12.35 28.66 -24.95
C SER A 179 -11.35 27.50 -24.97
N GLY A 180 -11.51 26.60 -25.94
CA GLY A 180 -10.58 25.51 -26.18
C GLY A 180 -11.21 24.30 -26.85
N PRO A 181 -10.64 23.10 -26.66
CA PRO A 181 -11.15 21.85 -27.23
C PRO A 181 -12.63 21.58 -26.91
N ALA A 182 -13.07 21.90 -25.69
CA ALA A 182 -14.46 21.78 -25.26
C ALA A 182 -15.43 22.65 -26.08
N THR A 183 -14.98 23.80 -26.58
CA THR A 183 -15.76 24.68 -27.45
C THR A 183 -16.17 23.97 -28.74
N ILE A 184 -15.31 23.08 -29.28
CA ILE A 184 -15.59 22.36 -30.52
C ILE A 184 -16.69 21.32 -30.29
N TRP A 185 -16.57 20.53 -29.23
CA TRP A 185 -17.58 19.55 -28.83
C TRP A 185 -18.94 20.19 -28.54
N LEU A 186 -18.94 21.27 -27.75
CA LEU A 186 -20.16 22.00 -27.43
C LEU A 186 -20.75 22.68 -28.68
N GLY A 187 -19.89 23.18 -29.57
CA GLY A 187 -20.29 23.74 -30.86
C GLY A 187 -21.08 22.75 -31.71
N TYR A 188 -20.62 21.50 -31.81
CA TYR A 188 -21.36 20.44 -32.51
C TYR A 188 -22.72 20.13 -31.87
N ALA A 189 -22.76 19.99 -30.55
CA ALA A 189 -24.00 19.69 -29.84
C ALA A 189 -25.04 20.82 -30.00
N LEU A 190 -24.59 22.08 -30.00
CA LEU A 190 -25.46 23.24 -30.19
C LEU A 190 -25.90 23.40 -31.65
N GLU A 191 -25.00 23.19 -32.61
CA GLU A 191 -25.34 23.18 -34.04
C GLU A 191 -26.45 22.16 -34.33
N ALA A 192 -26.37 20.95 -33.74
CA ALA A 192 -27.37 19.89 -33.92
C ALA A 192 -28.77 20.25 -33.42
N VAL A 193 -28.89 21.19 -32.47
CA VAL A 193 -30.17 21.67 -31.92
C VAL A 193 -30.57 23.05 -32.44
N GLY A 194 -29.81 23.61 -33.40
CA GLY A 194 -30.04 24.95 -33.97
C GLY A 194 -29.67 26.10 -33.02
N GLY A 195 -28.87 25.83 -32.00
CA GLY A 195 -28.37 26.82 -31.04
C GLY A 195 -27.07 27.49 -31.50
N ARG A 196 -26.76 28.62 -30.86
CA ARG A 196 -25.51 29.38 -31.05
C ARG A 196 -24.62 29.27 -29.80
N LEU A 197 -23.31 29.22 -30.02
CA LEU A 197 -22.28 29.32 -28.98
C LEU A 197 -21.46 30.61 -29.14
N VAL A 198 -21.26 31.33 -28.03
CA VAL A 198 -20.23 32.37 -27.91
C VAL A 198 -19.27 31.97 -26.81
N ALA A 199 -18.06 31.57 -27.17
CA ALA A 199 -16.98 31.34 -26.20
C ALA A 199 -16.18 32.62 -26.01
N VAL A 200 -15.81 32.94 -24.77
CA VAL A 200 -15.07 34.15 -24.42
C VAL A 200 -13.76 33.76 -23.75
N ASP A 201 -12.62 34.21 -24.28
CA ASP A 201 -11.31 33.90 -23.71
C ASP A 201 -10.49 35.16 -23.44
N HIS A 202 -9.72 35.14 -22.36
CA HIS A 202 -8.83 36.24 -21.98
C HIS A 202 -7.44 36.10 -22.61
N ASP A 203 -7.09 34.89 -23.05
CA ASP A 203 -5.84 34.61 -23.72
C ASP A 203 -6.02 34.71 -25.24
N ALA A 204 -5.36 35.69 -25.85
CA ALA A 204 -5.46 35.95 -27.28
C ALA A 204 -4.99 34.76 -28.14
N LEU A 205 -3.97 34.03 -27.70
CA LEU A 205 -3.40 32.91 -28.43
C LEU A 205 -4.36 31.71 -28.39
N ARG A 206 -4.94 31.41 -27.24
CA ARG A 206 -5.95 30.35 -27.08
C ARG A 206 -7.22 30.69 -27.85
N ALA A 207 -7.67 31.95 -27.80
CA ALA A 207 -8.80 32.42 -28.58
C ALA A 207 -8.57 32.15 -30.08
N GLU A 208 -7.40 32.54 -30.60
CA GLU A 208 -7.08 32.38 -32.01
C GLU A 208 -6.91 30.90 -32.41
N THR A 209 -6.26 30.10 -31.57
CA THR A 209 -6.13 28.66 -31.77
C THR A 209 -7.52 28.00 -31.85
N THR A 210 -8.43 28.39 -30.96
CA THR A 210 -9.81 27.86 -30.95
C THR A 210 -10.61 28.32 -32.17
N ARG A 211 -10.43 29.55 -32.65
CA ARG A 211 -11.01 29.98 -33.94
C ARG A 211 -10.50 29.16 -35.11
N GLY A 212 -9.20 28.81 -35.11
CA GLY A 212 -8.61 27.89 -36.08
C GLY A 212 -9.34 26.56 -36.10
N MET A 213 -9.50 25.93 -34.93
CA MET A 213 -10.23 24.67 -34.79
C MET A 213 -11.69 24.79 -35.24
N LEU A 214 -12.40 25.87 -34.90
CA LEU A 214 -13.77 26.09 -35.38
C LEU A 214 -13.85 26.15 -36.92
N ARG A 215 -12.89 26.84 -37.56
CA ARG A 215 -12.79 26.92 -39.03
C ARG A 215 -12.51 25.55 -39.65
N GLU A 216 -11.57 24.79 -39.10
CA GLU A 216 -11.24 23.44 -39.57
C GLU A 216 -12.44 22.49 -39.48
N HIS A 217 -13.21 22.61 -38.40
CA HIS A 217 -14.44 21.84 -38.19
C HIS A 217 -15.66 22.41 -38.93
N GLY A 218 -15.56 23.55 -39.60
CA GLY A 218 -16.66 24.21 -40.32
C GLY A 218 -17.83 24.65 -39.41
N LEU A 219 -17.57 24.90 -38.13
CA LEU A 219 -18.59 25.24 -37.13
C LEU A 219 -18.94 26.73 -37.20
N THR A 220 -20.00 27.08 -37.93
CA THR A 220 -20.46 28.49 -38.04
C THR A 220 -21.41 28.92 -36.92
N ALA A 221 -22.00 27.96 -36.20
CA ALA A 221 -22.88 28.21 -35.07
C ALA A 221 -22.12 28.63 -33.79
N ALA A 222 -20.78 28.58 -33.81
CA ALA A 222 -19.92 28.93 -32.69
C ALA A 222 -18.96 30.06 -33.07
N GLU A 223 -18.78 31.03 -32.18
CA GLU A 223 -17.78 32.09 -32.30
C GLU A 223 -16.92 32.19 -31.04
N VAL A 224 -15.69 32.69 -31.17
CA VAL A 224 -14.78 32.95 -30.04
C VAL A 224 -14.44 34.43 -29.98
N ARG A 225 -14.81 35.08 -28.88
CA ARG A 225 -14.47 36.46 -28.57
C ARG A 225 -13.25 36.50 -27.67
N HIS A 226 -12.31 37.37 -27.99
CA HIS A 226 -11.19 37.66 -27.10
C HIS A 226 -11.58 38.84 -26.22
N ALA A 227 -11.52 38.66 -24.90
CA ALA A 227 -11.85 39.66 -23.88
C ALA A 227 -10.68 39.71 -22.89
N PRO A 228 -9.71 40.62 -23.08
CA PRO A 228 -8.52 40.66 -22.23
C PRO A 228 -8.88 40.90 -20.76
N VAL A 229 -7.95 40.59 -19.86
CA VAL A 229 -8.16 40.81 -18.43
C VAL A 229 -8.21 42.32 -18.13
N ALA A 230 -9.24 42.74 -17.40
CA ALA A 230 -9.49 44.10 -16.93
C ALA A 230 -10.03 44.08 -15.49
N GLU A 231 -9.88 45.18 -14.77
CA GLU A 231 -10.40 45.33 -13.41
C GLU A 231 -11.94 45.44 -13.42
N LEU A 232 -12.61 44.59 -12.64
CA LEU A 232 -14.05 44.69 -12.36
C LEU A 232 -14.31 44.91 -10.87
N SER A 233 -15.22 45.84 -10.55
CA SER A 233 -15.74 45.99 -9.19
C SER A 233 -16.99 45.12 -8.96
N VAL A 234 -16.87 44.09 -8.11
CA VAL A 234 -17.96 43.18 -7.72
C VAL A 234 -18.19 43.29 -6.22
N GLU A 235 -19.39 43.73 -5.82
CA GLU A 235 -19.78 43.85 -4.39
C GLU A 235 -18.80 44.68 -3.55
N GLY A 236 -18.22 45.73 -4.14
CA GLY A 236 -17.23 46.59 -3.45
C GLY A 236 -15.82 46.02 -3.38
N ARG A 237 -15.53 44.91 -4.07
CA ARG A 237 -14.18 44.34 -4.25
C ARG A 237 -13.74 44.46 -5.70
N THR A 238 -12.48 44.78 -5.94
CA THR A 238 -11.88 44.74 -7.28
C THR A 238 -11.37 43.33 -7.56
N VAL A 239 -11.71 42.79 -8.73
CA VAL A 239 -11.25 41.49 -9.22
C VAL A 239 -10.77 41.64 -10.67
N ASP A 240 -9.68 40.95 -11.01
CA ASP A 240 -9.21 40.85 -12.39
C ASP A 240 -10.08 39.85 -13.14
N TRP A 241 -10.72 40.30 -14.23
CA TRP A 241 -11.64 39.46 -14.97
C TRP A 241 -11.78 39.88 -16.43
N TYR A 242 -12.70 39.29 -17.22
CA TYR A 242 -12.86 39.67 -18.62
C TYR A 242 -13.27 41.13 -18.76
N ASP A 243 -12.69 41.81 -19.74
CA ASP A 243 -13.16 43.11 -20.21
C ASP A 243 -14.65 43.02 -20.61
N VAL A 244 -15.46 43.81 -19.92
CA VAL A 244 -16.93 43.79 -20.05
C VAL A 244 -17.36 44.32 -21.41
N ASP A 245 -16.60 45.22 -22.02
CA ASP A 245 -16.92 45.80 -23.32
C ASP A 245 -16.91 44.73 -24.42
N ALA A 246 -16.02 43.74 -24.31
CA ALA A 246 -15.96 42.60 -25.23
C ALA A 246 -17.19 41.67 -25.14
N LEU A 247 -17.96 41.77 -24.06
CA LEU A 247 -19.17 40.98 -23.82
C LEU A 247 -20.43 41.66 -24.39
N ASP A 248 -20.33 42.88 -24.92
CA ASP A 248 -21.50 43.62 -25.38
C ASP A 248 -22.24 42.96 -26.56
N GLY A 249 -23.55 43.25 -26.61
CA GLY A 249 -24.49 42.61 -27.53
C GLY A 249 -24.88 41.18 -27.16
N LEU A 250 -24.37 40.62 -26.06
CA LEU A 250 -24.87 39.36 -25.50
C LEU A 250 -26.16 39.59 -24.71
N SER A 251 -27.23 38.90 -25.10
CA SER A 251 -28.55 38.93 -24.46
C SER A 251 -29.26 37.61 -24.69
N ASP A 252 -30.39 37.40 -23.98
CA ASP A 252 -31.20 36.19 -24.06
C ASP A 252 -30.39 34.90 -23.89
N ILE A 253 -29.43 34.91 -22.97
CA ILE A 253 -28.54 33.76 -22.73
C ILE A 253 -29.34 32.66 -22.03
N ASP A 254 -29.60 31.56 -22.73
CA ASP A 254 -30.35 30.40 -22.22
C ASP A 254 -29.45 29.46 -21.40
N LEU A 255 -28.17 29.40 -21.76
CA LEU A 255 -27.17 28.58 -21.08
C LEU A 255 -25.87 29.37 -20.90
N LEU A 256 -25.44 29.56 -19.65
CA LEU A 256 -24.15 30.16 -19.33
C LEU A 256 -23.23 29.10 -18.73
N VAL A 257 -22.06 28.89 -19.32
CA VAL A 257 -21.03 27.97 -18.80
C VAL A 257 -19.91 28.81 -18.18
N VAL A 258 -19.63 28.58 -16.91
CA VAL A 258 -18.60 29.27 -16.14
C VAL A 258 -17.52 28.26 -15.77
N ASP A 259 -16.42 28.25 -16.53
CA ASP A 259 -15.36 27.24 -16.38
C ASP A 259 -14.23 27.60 -15.40
N GLY A 260 -14.23 28.84 -14.90
CA GLY A 260 -13.26 29.35 -13.94
C GLY A 260 -11.89 29.75 -14.51
N THR A 261 -11.74 29.87 -15.84
CA THR A 261 -10.44 30.20 -16.46
C THR A 261 -9.93 31.60 -16.15
N ALA A 262 -10.82 32.60 -16.00
CA ALA A 262 -10.41 33.96 -15.62
C ALA A 262 -10.47 34.23 -14.10
N ALA A 263 -11.19 33.39 -13.34
CA ALA A 263 -11.22 33.43 -11.88
C ALA A 263 -11.48 32.00 -11.36
N PRO A 264 -10.59 31.41 -10.55
CA PRO A 264 -10.69 29.99 -10.21
C PRO A 264 -11.78 29.68 -9.18
N GLY A 265 -12.33 28.46 -9.27
CA GLY A 265 -13.23 27.88 -8.26
C GLY A 265 -14.52 28.67 -8.04
N ARG A 266 -14.99 28.71 -6.78
CA ARG A 266 -16.26 29.36 -6.39
C ARG A 266 -16.31 30.85 -6.71
N GLU A 267 -15.15 31.49 -6.84
CA GLU A 267 -15.03 32.92 -7.13
C GLU A 267 -15.36 33.25 -8.58
N ALA A 268 -15.39 32.26 -9.49
CA ALA A 268 -15.78 32.45 -10.89
C ALA A 268 -17.23 32.94 -11.06
N VAL A 269 -18.11 32.52 -10.14
CA VAL A 269 -19.57 32.64 -10.30
C VAL A 269 -20.07 34.04 -9.99
N ALA A 270 -19.54 34.68 -8.94
CA ALA A 270 -20.02 35.99 -8.50
C ALA A 270 -19.77 37.09 -9.53
N PRO A 271 -18.57 37.21 -10.14
CA PRO A 271 -18.34 38.11 -11.23
C PRO A 271 -19.25 37.72 -12.42
N ALA A 272 -19.27 36.44 -12.84
CA ALA A 272 -20.08 35.97 -13.99
C ALA A 272 -21.52 36.48 -13.95
N LEU A 273 -22.15 36.37 -12.79
CA LEU A 273 -23.53 36.80 -12.57
C LEU A 273 -23.67 38.31 -12.34
N HIS A 274 -22.63 38.98 -11.84
CA HIS A 274 -22.59 40.43 -11.76
C HIS A 274 -22.75 41.06 -13.15
N VAL A 275 -22.03 40.55 -14.16
CA VAL A 275 -22.02 41.12 -15.52
C VAL A 275 -23.11 40.53 -16.41
N LEU A 276 -23.25 39.21 -16.43
CA LEU A 276 -24.15 38.53 -17.38
C LEU A 276 -25.53 38.20 -16.79
N GLY A 277 -25.73 38.35 -15.47
CA GLY A 277 -26.97 37.92 -14.81
C GLY A 277 -28.25 38.59 -15.33
N ARG A 278 -28.15 39.85 -15.77
CA ARG A 278 -29.26 40.59 -16.42
C ARG A 278 -29.44 40.26 -17.91
N ARG A 279 -28.44 39.63 -18.52
CA ARG A 279 -28.42 39.20 -19.92
C ARG A 279 -28.94 37.75 -20.07
N LEU A 280 -29.20 37.05 -18.96
CA LEU A 280 -29.80 35.71 -18.92
C LEU A 280 -31.29 35.74 -19.30
N ALA A 281 -31.71 34.78 -20.13
CA ALA A 281 -33.10 34.55 -20.48
C ALA A 281 -33.94 34.08 -19.27
N ALA A 282 -35.27 34.15 -19.41
CA ALA A 282 -36.17 33.53 -18.46
C ALA A 282 -36.02 31.99 -18.51
N GLY A 283 -35.77 31.36 -17.36
CA GLY A 283 -35.54 29.91 -17.30
C GLY A 283 -34.12 29.46 -17.70
N ALA A 284 -33.20 30.41 -17.91
CA ALA A 284 -31.81 30.12 -18.21
C ALA A 284 -31.15 29.23 -17.15
N ALA A 285 -30.20 28.42 -17.60
CA ALA A 285 -29.33 27.64 -16.72
C ALA A 285 -27.92 28.20 -16.71
N VAL A 286 -27.30 28.14 -15.54
CA VAL A 286 -25.88 28.46 -15.35
C VAL A 286 -25.18 27.19 -14.90
N VAL A 287 -24.18 26.76 -15.66
CA VAL A 287 -23.39 25.56 -15.40
C VAL A 287 -22.05 26.03 -14.84
N VAL A 288 -21.70 25.53 -13.65
CA VAL A 288 -20.50 25.92 -12.92
C VAL A 288 -19.74 24.69 -12.49
N ASP A 289 -18.41 24.79 -12.42
CA ASP A 289 -17.54 23.71 -11.93
C ASP A 289 -17.76 23.47 -10.43
N GLU A 290 -17.69 24.54 -9.63
CA GLU A 290 -17.94 24.46 -8.19
C GLU A 290 -19.15 25.28 -7.79
N ALA A 291 -20.04 24.70 -6.96
CA ALA A 291 -21.21 25.42 -6.47
C ALA A 291 -20.77 26.62 -5.63
N PRO A 292 -21.34 27.83 -5.84
CA PRO A 292 -21.02 28.98 -5.02
C PRO A 292 -21.40 28.71 -3.55
N ALA A 293 -20.66 29.28 -2.60
CA ALA A 293 -20.92 29.09 -1.17
C ALA A 293 -22.26 29.70 -0.70
N ARG A 294 -22.83 30.63 -1.48
CA ARG A 294 -24.16 31.21 -1.29
C ARG A 294 -24.92 31.11 -2.59
N SER A 295 -26.25 30.93 -2.53
CA SER A 295 -27.14 31.09 -3.68
C SER A 295 -26.86 32.44 -4.33
N ALA A 296 -26.32 32.43 -5.55
CA ALA A 296 -25.72 33.62 -6.11
C ALA A 296 -26.78 34.70 -6.38
N PRO A 297 -26.56 35.95 -5.94
CA PRO A 297 -27.56 37.00 -6.07
C PRO A 297 -27.76 37.39 -7.53
N ARG A 298 -29.02 37.52 -7.96
CA ARG A 298 -29.33 38.29 -9.18
C ARG A 298 -29.24 39.78 -8.83
N GLN A 299 -28.51 40.55 -9.62
CA GLN A 299 -28.56 42.02 -9.56
C GLN A 299 -29.99 42.51 -9.88
N GLY A 300 -30.80 42.79 -8.85
CA GLY A 300 -32.19 43.26 -9.00
C GLY A 300 -33.21 42.80 -7.95
N GLY A 301 -32.81 42.13 -6.86
CA GLY A 301 -33.70 41.83 -5.72
C GLY A 301 -34.62 40.60 -5.88
N GLY A 302 -34.45 39.79 -6.92
CA GLY A 302 -35.16 38.52 -7.10
C GLY A 302 -34.33 37.30 -6.67
N PHE A 303 -34.98 36.30 -6.07
CA PHE A 303 -34.38 35.07 -5.52
C PHE A 303 -33.36 34.41 -6.47
N GLY A 304 -32.24 33.99 -5.86
CA GLY A 304 -31.01 33.56 -6.54
C GLY A 304 -31.11 32.21 -7.26
N LEU A 305 -30.17 31.99 -8.18
CA LEU A 305 -30.01 30.70 -8.82
C LEU A 305 -29.68 29.67 -7.73
N THR A 306 -30.48 28.61 -7.65
CA THR A 306 -30.30 27.53 -6.67
C THR A 306 -29.73 26.31 -7.39
N GLU A 307 -28.91 25.52 -6.70
CA GLU A 307 -28.45 24.22 -7.22
C GLU A 307 -29.67 23.36 -7.54
N GLN A 308 -29.83 23.05 -8.83
CA GLN A 308 -30.95 22.25 -9.32
C GLN A 308 -30.55 20.78 -9.46
N ARG A 309 -29.34 20.52 -9.95
CA ARG A 309 -28.85 19.16 -10.26
C ARG A 309 -27.33 19.13 -10.42
N ARG A 310 -26.70 18.08 -9.87
CA ARG A 310 -25.34 17.66 -10.25
C ARG A 310 -25.38 16.77 -11.48
N LEU A 311 -24.48 17.02 -12.42
CA LEU A 311 -24.33 16.22 -13.62
C LEU A 311 -23.29 15.13 -13.45
N ALA A 312 -23.13 14.30 -14.47
CA ALA A 312 -21.92 13.52 -14.64
C ALA A 312 -20.71 14.46 -14.69
N GLY A 313 -19.64 14.06 -14.00
CA GLY A 313 -18.43 14.86 -13.85
C GLY A 313 -18.57 15.94 -12.78
N ARG A 314 -17.88 17.06 -12.99
CA ARG A 314 -17.77 18.16 -12.01
C ARG A 314 -18.90 19.18 -12.06
N TRP A 315 -19.68 19.21 -13.13
CA TRP A 315 -20.62 20.30 -13.38
C TRP A 315 -21.85 20.30 -12.47
N ILE A 316 -22.19 21.50 -12.00
CA ILE A 316 -23.37 21.80 -11.21
C ILE A 316 -24.25 22.78 -11.98
N THR A 317 -25.54 22.46 -12.08
CA THR A 317 -26.53 23.35 -12.69
C THR A 317 -27.18 24.23 -11.65
N LEU A 318 -27.12 25.54 -11.89
CA LEU A 318 -27.83 26.55 -11.15
C LEU A 318 -28.96 27.08 -12.03
N ALA A 319 -30.19 27.05 -11.53
CA ALA A 319 -31.35 27.59 -12.25
C ALA A 319 -32.26 28.35 -11.30
N SER A 320 -33.10 29.22 -11.86
CA SER A 320 -34.20 29.79 -11.08
C SER A 320 -35.15 28.65 -10.68
N PRO A 321 -35.62 28.57 -9.42
CA PRO A 321 -36.76 27.73 -9.13
C PRO A 321 -37.90 28.14 -10.05
N GLN A 322 -38.40 27.22 -10.88
CA GLN A 322 -39.61 27.47 -11.65
C GLN A 322 -40.73 27.75 -10.63
N ALA A 323 -41.51 28.82 -10.84
CA ALA A 323 -42.82 28.88 -10.22
C ALA A 323 -43.57 27.59 -10.63
N PRO A 324 -44.27 26.92 -9.69
CA PRO A 324 -44.91 25.64 -9.97
C PRO A 324 -45.83 25.78 -11.19
N VAL A 325 -45.69 24.84 -12.12
CA VAL A 325 -46.63 24.68 -13.24
C VAL A 325 -48.02 24.59 -12.62
N SER A 326 -48.88 25.55 -12.95
CA SER A 326 -50.28 25.52 -12.56
C SER A 326 -50.89 24.24 -13.14
N ALA A 327 -51.50 23.43 -12.27
CA ALA A 327 -52.13 22.15 -12.61
C ALA A 327 -53.22 22.27 -13.68
#